data_AF-A0A1F4B8X7-F1
#
_entry.id   AF-A0A1F4B8X7-F1
#
_cell.length_a   1.000
_cell.length_b   1.000
_cell.length_c   1.000
_cell.angle_alpha   90.00
_cell.angle_beta   90.00
_cell.angle_gamma   90.00
#
_symmetry.space_group_name_H-M   'P 1'
#
loop_
_entity.id
_entity.type
_entity.pdbx_description
1 polymer ?
#
loop_
_entity_poly.entity_id
_entity_poly.type
_entity_poly.pdbx_seq_one_letter_code
_entity_poly.pdbx_strand_id
1 'polypeptide(L)' 'MRAAFDAANRFNGRVANSMRVFAHSEGILRFLLPLQAVLQKDGLGCKLDAKTRALAMIKVSALNECRY' A
#
# COMPACT_ATOMS: atom_id res chain seq x y z
N MET A 1 7.22 -15.00 2.20
CA MET A 1 6.05 -14.57 1.36
C MET A 1 4.66 -14.69 2.04
N ARG A 2 4.23 -15.87 2.54
CA ARG A 2 2.88 -16.08 3.12
C ARG A 2 2.52 -15.08 4.23
N ALA A 3 3.44 -14.83 5.17
CA ALA A 3 3.25 -13.87 6.25
C ALA A 3 2.96 -12.43 5.76
N ALA A 4 3.56 -12.00 4.64
CA ALA A 4 3.32 -10.67 4.08
C ALA A 4 1.92 -10.55 3.48
N PHE A 5 1.41 -11.62 2.86
CA PHE A 5 0.03 -11.67 2.34
C PHE A 5 -1.00 -11.77 3.46
N ASP A 6 -0.72 -12.55 4.50
CA ASP A 6 -1.60 -12.61 5.68
C ASP A 6 -1.67 -11.25 6.38
N ALA A 7 -0.53 -10.57 6.53
CA ALA A 7 -0.48 -9.21 7.06
C ALA A 7 -1.24 -8.22 6.16
N ALA A 8 -1.03 -8.26 4.84
CA ALA A 8 -1.78 -7.42 3.91
C ALA A 8 -3.29 -7.66 3.99
N ASN A 9 -3.70 -8.91 4.13
CA ASN A 9 -5.11 -9.27 4.28
C ASN A 9 -5.69 -8.72 5.58
N ARG A 10 -4.95 -8.75 6.69
CA ARG A 10 -5.35 -8.13 7.96
C ARG A 10 -5.43 -6.60 7.87
N PHE A 11 -4.47 -5.95 7.21
CA PHE A 11 -4.41 -4.49 7.11
C PHE A 11 -5.42 -3.90 6.13
N ASN A 12 -5.68 -4.57 5.02
CA ASN A 12 -6.46 -4.04 3.90
C ASN A 12 -7.77 -4.82 3.64
N GLY A 13 -8.04 -5.89 4.38
CA GLY A 13 -9.17 -6.81 4.13
C GLY A 13 -9.00 -7.67 2.88
N ARG A 14 -7.90 -7.50 2.15
CA ARG A 14 -7.56 -8.22 0.91
C ARG A 14 -6.07 -8.13 0.61
N VAL A 15 -5.58 -9.05 -0.21
CA VAL A 15 -4.25 -8.94 -0.84
C VAL A 15 -4.40 -8.19 -2.17
N ALA A 16 -3.78 -7.02 -2.29
CA ALA A 16 -3.80 -6.25 -3.54
C ALA A 16 -3.01 -6.97 -4.65
N ASN A 17 -3.48 -6.88 -5.90
CA ASN A 17 -2.76 -7.45 -7.06
C ASN A 17 -1.35 -6.87 -7.22
N SER A 18 -1.12 -5.60 -6.86
CA SER A 18 0.21 -4.99 -6.83
C SER A 18 1.20 -5.77 -5.96
N MET A 19 0.76 -6.29 -4.80
CA MET A 19 1.61 -7.17 -3.98
C MET A 19 1.83 -8.55 -4.62
N ARG A 20 0.84 -9.08 -5.36
CA ARG A 20 1.00 -10.34 -6.09
C ARG A 20 2.01 -10.22 -7.24
N VAL A 21 2.06 -9.06 -7.91
CA VAL A 21 3.07 -8.78 -8.95
C VAL A 21 4.48 -8.85 -8.37
N PHE A 22 4.69 -8.32 -7.17
CA PHE A 22 5.98 -8.38 -6.48
C PHE A 22 6.23 -9.68 -5.70
N ALA A 23 5.35 -10.68 -5.80
CA ALA A 23 5.48 -11.95 -5.08
C ALA A 23 6.85 -12.58 -5.27
N HIS A 24 7.38 -12.58 -6.49
CA HIS A 24 8.66 -13.19 -6.83
C HIS A 24 9.87 -12.60 -6.06
N SER A 25 9.76 -11.41 -5.46
CA SER A 25 10.83 -10.75 -4.71
C SER A 25 10.41 -10.47 -3.27
N GLU A 26 10.88 -11.30 -2.35
CA GLU A 26 10.57 -11.14 -0.93
C GLU A 26 11.11 -9.83 -0.35
N GLY A 27 12.29 -9.37 -0.79
CA GLY A 27 12.87 -8.11 -0.33
C GLY A 27 11.98 -6.91 -0.64
N ILE A 28 11.42 -6.87 -1.85
CA ILE A 28 10.51 -5.81 -2.28
C ILE A 28 9.23 -5.83 -1.43
N LEU A 29 8.65 -7.02 -1.20
CA LEU A 29 7.44 -7.15 -0.36
C LEU A 29 7.65 -6.73 1.09
N ARG A 30 8.80 -7.11 1.68
CA ARG A 30 9.16 -6.72 3.05
C ARG A 30 9.29 -5.20 3.20
N PHE A 31 9.67 -4.50 2.14
CA PHE A 31 9.75 -3.04 2.13
C PHE A 31 8.41 -2.36 1.82
N LEU A 32 7.68 -2.82 0.80
CA LEU A 32 6.44 -2.19 0.34
C LEU A 32 5.32 -2.21 1.36
N LEU A 33 5.12 -3.34 2.06
CA LEU A 33 4.01 -3.48 3.00
C LEU A 33 4.07 -2.47 4.17
N PRO A 34 5.20 -2.31 4.90
CA PRO A 34 5.27 -1.30 5.96
C PRO A 34 5.20 0.13 5.40
N LEU A 35 5.80 0.40 4.23
CA LEU A 35 5.68 1.70 3.58
C LEU A 35 4.22 2.05 3.26
N GLN A 36 3.48 1.10 2.69
CA GLN A 36 2.04 1.27 2.42
C GLN A 36 1.25 1.50 3.70
N ALA A 37 1.55 0.74 4.77
CA ALA A 37 0.88 0.92 6.05
C ALA A 37 1.04 2.36 6.57
N VAL A 38 2.28 2.86 6.64
CA VAL A 38 2.58 4.22 7.12
C VAL A 38 1.92 5.30 6.27
N LEU A 39 1.93 5.15 4.94
CA LEU A 39 1.38 6.15 4.03
C LEU A 39 -0.15 6.13 3.96
N GLN A 40 -0.79 4.99 4.18
CA GLN A 40 -2.24 4.84 3.92
C GLN A 40 -3.09 4.74 5.18
N LYS A 41 -2.51 4.37 6.33
CA LYS A 41 -3.24 4.25 7.58
C LYS A 41 -2.96 5.44 8.49
N ASP A 42 -3.92 5.75 9.34
CA ASP A 42 -3.75 6.78 10.37
C ASP A 42 -3.05 6.21 11.60
N GLY A 43 -2.48 7.12 12.41
CA GLY A 43 -1.79 6.76 13.65
C GLY A 43 -0.35 6.25 13.48
N LEU A 44 0.20 6.27 12.26
CA LEU A 44 1.55 5.78 11.94
C LEU A 44 2.57 6.90 11.66
N GLY A 45 2.34 8.10 12.19
CA GLY A 45 3.31 9.21 12.15
C GLY A 45 3.16 10.19 10.98
N CYS A 46 2.18 10.00 10.10
CA CYS A 46 1.84 11.00 9.08
C CYS A 46 1.06 12.17 9.70
N LYS A 47 1.40 13.40 9.31
CA LYS A 47 0.76 14.64 9.82
C LYS A 47 -0.62 14.92 9.22
N LEU A 48 -0.83 14.48 7.98
CA LEU A 48 -2.13 14.57 7.31
C LEU A 48 -3.05 13.47 7.84
N ASP A 49 -4.34 13.50 7.51
CA ASP A 49 -5.23 12.36 7.68
C ASP A 49 -5.16 11.41 6.45
N ALA A 50 -5.56 10.15 6.62
CA ALA A 50 -5.49 9.14 5.57
C ALA A 50 -6.34 9.49 4.34
N LYS A 51 -7.48 10.17 4.53
CA LYS A 51 -8.37 10.57 3.45
C LYS A 51 -7.71 11.63 2.56
N THR A 52 -7.07 12.64 3.15
CA THR A 52 -6.32 13.66 2.40
C THR A 52 -5.15 13.03 1.63
N ARG A 53 -4.41 12.08 2.23
CA ARG A 53 -3.34 11.35 1.52
C ARG A 53 -3.88 10.50 0.37
N ALA A 54 -5.02 9.84 0.56
CA ALA A 54 -5.68 9.06 -0.49
C ALA A 54 -6.11 9.96 -1.66
N LEU A 55 -6.64 11.15 -1.40
CA LEU A 55 -6.97 12.12 -2.46
C LEU A 55 -5.73 12.57 -3.24
N ALA A 56 -4.61 12.81 -2.55
CA ALA A 56 -3.34 13.11 -3.20
C ALA A 56 -2.87 11.96 -4.09
N MET A 57 -2.94 10.71 -3.61
CA MET A 57 -2.62 9.52 -4.40
C MET A 57 -3.53 9.41 -5.65
N ILE A 58 -4.84 9.59 -5.51
CA ILE A 58 -5.78 9.53 -6.64
C ILE A 58 -5.44 10.61 -7.68
N LYS A 59 -5.20 11.85 -7.23
CA LYS A 59 -4.86 12.97 -8.13
C LYS A 59 -3.56 12.70 -8.89
N VAL A 60 -2.52 12.24 -8.20
CA VAL A 60 -1.24 11.92 -8.83
C VAL A 60 -1.37 10.73 -9.78
N SER A 61 -2.12 9.69 -9.42
CA SER A 61 -2.38 8.56 -10.33
C SER A 61 -3.12 8.98 -11.59
N ALA A 62 -4.11 9.87 -11.47
CA ALA A 62 -4.83 10.41 -12.62
C ALA A 62 -3.91 11.25 -13.54
N LEU A 63 -3.02 12.07 -12.95
CA LEU A 63 -2.03 12.84 -13.72
C LEU A 63 -1.01 11.95 -14.46
N ASN A 64 -0.71 10.77 -13.91
CA ASN A 64 0.21 9.80 -14.51
C ASN A 64 -0.49 8.71 -15.32
N GLU A 65 -1.80 8.85 -15.58
CA GLU A 65 -2.59 7.88 -16.33
C GLU A 65 -2.49 6.43 -15.81
N CYS A 66 -2.31 6.27 -14.49
CA CYS A 66 -2.18 4.95 -13.87
C CYS A 66 -3.56 4.26 -13.77
N ARG A 67 -3.74 3.15 -14.49
CA ARG A 67 -5.03 2.42 -14.64
C ARG A 67 -5.16 1.15 -13.80
N TYR A 68 -4.44 1.08 -12.69
CA TYR A 68 -4.49 -0.06 -11.77
C TYR A 68 -5.79 -0.09 -10.95
#